data_AF-A0A069IJJ1-F1
#
_entry.id   AF-A0A069IJJ1-F1
#
_cell.length_a   1.000
_cell.length_b   1.000
_cell.length_c   1.000
_cell.angle_alpha   90.00
_cell.angle_beta   90.00
_cell.angle_gamma   90.00
#
_symmetry.space_group_name_H-M   'P 1'
#
loop_
_entity.id
_entity.type
_entity.pdbx_description
1 polymer ?
#
loop_
_entity_poly.entity_id
_entity_poly.type
_entity_poly.pdbx_seq_one_letter_code
_entity_poly.pdbx_strand_id
1 'polypeptide(L)'
;MDKHSRYGITAEHTDSAMLVTTRISLEDPLSLAAERAAQLYGLLFMVSEYVASGDAFGALKQEIQGGILSLAAGLARETLVLSELAAQHGEGERPLR
;
A
#
# COMPACT_ATOMS: atom_id res chain seq x y z
N MET A 1 -24.27 18.09 -26.08
CA MET A 1 -23.59 17.22 -25.10
C MET A 1 -22.60 18.10 -24.38
N ASP A 2 -22.95 18.52 -23.18
CA ASP A 2 -22.18 19.54 -22.44
C ASP A 2 -21.30 18.85 -21.43
N LYS A 3 -19.99 19.06 -21.54
CA LYS A 3 -18.99 18.45 -20.67
C LYS A 3 -18.28 19.54 -19.88
N HIS A 4 -18.45 19.52 -18.57
CA HIS A 4 -17.77 20.44 -17.67
C HIS A 4 -16.80 19.66 -16.78
N SER A 5 -15.53 20.09 -16.74
CA SER A 5 -14.50 19.51 -15.86
C SER A 5 -13.94 20.57 -14.90
N ARG A 6 -13.88 20.26 -13.60
CA ARG A 6 -13.26 21.11 -12.58
C ARG A 6 -12.75 20.27 -11.41
N TYR A 7 -11.51 20.50 -10.96
CA TYR A 7 -10.89 19.82 -9.81
C TYR A 7 -11.00 18.28 -9.83
N GLY A 8 -10.77 17.64 -10.99
CA GLY A 8 -10.86 16.18 -11.12
C GLY A 8 -12.29 15.64 -11.23
N ILE A 9 -13.31 16.48 -11.13
CA ILE A 9 -14.71 16.13 -11.34
C ILE A 9 -15.10 16.48 -12.77
N THR A 10 -15.59 15.51 -13.53
CA THR A 10 -16.16 15.71 -14.87
C THR A 10 -17.64 15.40 -14.83
N ALA A 11 -18.46 16.38 -15.17
CA ALA A 11 -19.88 16.21 -15.40
C ALA A 11 -20.15 16.20 -16.91
N GLU A 12 -20.85 15.18 -17.37
CA GLU A 12 -21.27 15.03 -18.76
C GLU A 12 -22.79 14.97 -18.83
N HIS A 13 -23.39 15.96 -19.49
CA HIS A 13 -24.84 16.06 -19.66
C HIS A 13 -25.24 15.48 -21.01
N THR A 14 -26.03 14.41 -20.95
CA THR A 14 -26.77 13.81 -22.06
C THR A 14 -28.24 14.19 -21.95
N ASP A 15 -29.00 14.14 -23.06
CA ASP A 15 -30.37 14.68 -23.15
C ASP A 15 -31.36 14.13 -22.10
N SER A 16 -31.03 13.03 -21.42
CA SER A 16 -31.85 12.41 -20.35
C SER A 16 -31.09 12.08 -19.06
N ALA A 17 -29.77 12.30 -19.00
CA ALA A 17 -28.95 11.88 -17.85
C ALA A 17 -27.69 12.73 -17.69
N MET A 18 -27.22 12.86 -16.44
CA MET A 18 -25.95 13.49 -16.10
C MET A 18 -25.01 12.44 -15.50
N LEU A 19 -23.85 12.24 -16.12
CA LEU A 19 -22.82 11.33 -15.64
C LEU A 19 -21.73 12.14 -14.93
N VAL A 20 -21.43 11.80 -13.67
CA VAL A 20 -20.40 12.50 -12.88
C VAL A 20 -19.26 11.54 -12.58
N THR A 21 -18.09 11.86 -13.11
CA THR A 21 -16.85 11.09 -12.93
C THR A 21 -15.89 11.88 -12.05
N THR A 22 -15.52 11.33 -10.90
CA THR A 22 -14.50 11.89 -10.01
C THR A 22 -13.19 11.15 -10.18
N ARG A 23 -12.11 11.87 -10.47
CA ARG A 23 -10.74 11.34 -10.51
C ARG A 23 -9.99 11.82 -9.27
N ILE A 24 -9.50 10.88 -8.48
CA ILE A 24 -8.65 11.12 -7.32
C ILE A 24 -7.29 10.52 -7.64
N SER A 25 -6.22 11.32 -7.52
CA SER A 25 -4.86 10.80 -7.60
C SER A 25 -4.57 10.02 -6.33
N LEU A 26 -4.55 8.70 -6.43
CA LEU A 26 -4.09 7.83 -5.35
C LEU A 26 -2.59 7.61 -5.50
N GLU A 27 -1.89 7.45 -4.37
CA GLU A 27 -0.52 6.95 -4.38
C GLU A 27 -0.49 5.58 -5.05
N ASP A 28 0.55 5.33 -5.86
CA ASP A 28 0.70 4.08 -6.59
C ASP A 28 0.81 2.90 -5.61
N PRO A 29 -0.12 1.92 -5.63
CA PRO A 29 -0.11 0.80 -4.70
C PRO A 29 1.19 0.01 -4.72
N LEU A 30 1.86 -0.10 -5.87
CA LEU A 30 3.13 -0.82 -5.98
C LEU A 30 4.27 -0.07 -5.26
N SER A 31 4.33 1.25 -5.45
CA SER A 31 5.29 2.12 -4.75
C SER A 31 5.11 2.05 -3.24
N LEU A 32 3.86 2.08 -2.75
CA LEU A 32 3.56 1.92 -1.33
C LEU A 32 3.93 0.52 -0.81
N ALA A 33 3.67 -0.54 -1.60
CA ALA A 33 4.07 -1.90 -1.22
C ALA A 33 5.59 -2.02 -1.04
N ALA A 34 6.36 -1.41 -1.95
CA ALA A 34 7.82 -1.38 -1.89
C ALA A 34 8.33 -0.62 -0.65
N GLU A 35 7.70 0.51 -0.30
CA GLU A 35 8.04 1.26 0.92
C GLU A 35 7.78 0.42 2.18
N ARG A 36 6.61 -0.22 2.29
CA ARG A 36 6.27 -1.08 3.44
C ARG A 36 7.20 -2.28 3.53
N ALA A 37 7.61 -2.86 2.39
CA ALA A 37 8.58 -3.95 2.34
C ALA A 37 9.96 -3.49 2.83
N ALA A 38 10.39 -2.28 2.45
CA ALA A 38 11.65 -1.71 2.92
C ALA A 38 11.63 -1.43 4.43
N GLN A 39 10.50 -0.94 4.96
CA GLN A 39 10.32 -0.75 6.41
C GLN A 39 10.37 -2.09 7.16
N LEU A 40 9.71 -3.12 6.65
CA LEU A 40 9.76 -4.47 7.21
C LEU A 40 11.20 -5.02 7.20
N TYR A 41 11.90 -4.86 6.07
CA TYR A 41 13.30 -5.28 5.95
C TYR A 41 14.19 -4.56 6.97
N GLY A 42 14.05 -3.24 7.10
CA GLY A 42 14.80 -2.46 8.09
C GLY A 42 14.54 -2.92 9.52
N LEU A 43 13.28 -3.22 9.87
CA LEU A 43 12.92 -3.76 11.17
C LEU A 43 13.58 -5.12 11.43
N LEU A 44 13.49 -6.05 10.49
CA LEU A 44 14.10 -7.37 10.59
C LEU A 44 15.64 -7.28 10.67
N PHE A 45 16.24 -6.36 9.93
CA PHE A 45 17.66 -6.10 9.97
C PHE A 45 18.11 -5.60 11.34
N MET A 46 17.40 -4.61 11.93
CA MET A 46 17.70 -4.13 13.28
C MET A 46 17.59 -5.24 14.33
N VAL A 47 16.59 -6.12 14.21
CA VAL A 47 16.46 -7.28 15.11
C VAL A 47 17.62 -8.26 14.91
N SER A 48 18.04 -8.51 13.68
CA SER A 48 19.20 -9.36 13.38
C SER A 48 20.48 -8.80 13.98
N GLU A 49 20.74 -7.50 13.83
CA GLU A 49 21.90 -6.82 14.40
C GLU A 49 21.88 -6.84 15.93
N TYR A 50 20.70 -6.65 16.53
CA TYR A 50 20.52 -6.78 17.97
C TYR A 50 20.92 -8.19 18.43
N VAL A 51 20.48 -9.22 17.71
CA VAL A 51 20.87 -10.61 18.02
C VAL A 51 22.37 -10.86 17.81
N ALA A 52 22.95 -10.29 16.76
CA ALA A 52 24.37 -10.40 16.46
C ALA A 52 25.27 -9.71 17.51
N SER A 53 24.75 -8.69 18.21
CA SER A 53 25.47 -8.01 19.30
C SER A 53 25.64 -8.86 20.58
N GLY A 54 25.03 -10.06 20.61
CA GLY A 54 25.22 -11.06 21.67
C GLY A 54 24.01 -11.25 22.58
N ASP A 55 22.97 -10.44 22.43
CA ASP A 55 21.72 -10.60 23.15
C ASP A 55 20.75 -11.50 22.38
N ALA A 56 20.03 -12.40 23.05
CA ALA A 56 18.96 -13.14 22.39
C ALA A 56 17.74 -12.23 22.17
N PHE A 57 17.01 -12.38 21.06
CA PHE A 57 15.72 -11.70 20.87
C PHE A 57 14.73 -12.00 22.02
N GLY A 58 14.83 -13.18 22.63
CA GLY A 58 14.04 -13.57 23.81
C GLY A 58 14.48 -12.90 25.13
N ALA A 59 15.62 -12.19 25.15
CA ALA A 59 16.06 -11.41 26.30
C ALA A 59 15.40 -10.02 26.36
N LEU A 60 14.77 -9.57 25.28
CA LEU A 60 13.97 -8.35 25.28
C LEU A 60 12.78 -8.48 26.22
N LYS A 61 12.34 -7.34 26.77
CA LYS A 61 11.06 -7.27 27.48
C LYS A 61 9.95 -7.76 26.56
N GLN A 62 9.07 -8.61 27.10
CA GLN A 62 7.97 -9.22 26.35
C GLN A 62 7.09 -8.19 25.62
N GLU A 63 6.88 -7.01 26.22
CA GLU A 63 6.14 -5.91 25.59
C GLU A 63 6.83 -5.37 24.34
N ILE A 64 8.16 -5.20 24.39
CA ILE A 64 8.97 -4.73 23.25
C ILE A 64 8.98 -5.80 22.16
N GLN A 65 9.17 -7.06 22.54
CA GLN A 65 9.13 -8.20 21.63
C GLN A 65 7.77 -8.29 20.91
N GLY A 66 6.67 -8.18 21.68
CA GLY A 66 5.31 -8.17 21.16
C GLY A 66 5.06 -6.99 20.21
N GLY A 67 5.57 -5.80 20.55
CA GLY A 67 5.48 -4.61 19.70
C GLY A 67 6.20 -4.80 18.36
N ILE A 68 7.43 -5.33 18.37
CA ILE A 68 8.21 -5.62 17.15
C ILE A 68 7.48 -6.63 16.27
N LEU A 69 7.00 -7.73 16.85
CA LEU A 69 6.28 -8.77 16.11
C LEU A 69 4.96 -8.26 15.54
N SER A 70 4.22 -7.46 16.31
CA SER A 70 2.97 -6.84 15.85
C SER A 70 3.23 -5.85 14.70
N LEU A 71 4.29 -5.05 14.78
CA LEU A 71 4.67 -4.13 13.72
C LEU A 71 5.12 -4.88 12.46
N ALA A 72 5.93 -5.93 12.60
CA ALA A 72 6.35 -6.77 11.49
C ALA A 72 5.15 -7.43 10.79
N ALA A 73 4.19 -7.95 11.56
CA ALA A 73 2.96 -8.53 11.03
C ALA A 73 2.09 -7.48 10.30
N GLY A 74 2.00 -6.26 10.85
CA GLY A 74 1.30 -5.13 10.22
C GLY A 74 1.91 -4.76 8.88
N LEU A 75 3.23 -4.53 8.84
CA LEU A 75 3.96 -4.18 7.63
C LEU A 75 3.87 -5.28 6.56
N ALA A 76 4.03 -6.55 6.96
CA ALA A 76 3.88 -7.68 6.03
C ALA A 76 2.48 -7.74 5.42
N ARG A 77 1.43 -7.53 6.23
CA ARG A 77 0.05 -7.50 5.76
C ARG A 77 -0.20 -6.32 4.80
N GLU A 78 0.31 -5.14 5.13
CA GLU A 78 0.17 -3.96 4.26
C GLU A 78 0.87 -4.17 2.91
N THR A 79 2.11 -4.65 2.92
CA THR A 79 2.84 -5.00 1.69
C THR A 79 2.07 -6.00 0.83
N LEU A 80 1.48 -7.03 1.44
CA LEU A 80 0.70 -8.05 0.72
C LEU A 80 -0.53 -7.42 0.03
N VAL A 81 -1.36 -6.72 0.80
CA VAL A 81 -2.60 -6.11 0.27
C VAL A 81 -2.30 -5.10 -0.83
N LEU A 82 -1.26 -4.27 -0.66
CA LEU A 82 -0.86 -3.29 -1.65
C LEU A 82 -0.30 -3.95 -2.93
N SER A 83 0.44 -5.04 -2.78
CA SER A 83 0.95 -5.81 -3.93
C SER A 83 -0.19 -6.50 -4.70
N GLU A 84 -1.18 -7.05 -3.99
CA GLU A 84 -2.39 -7.63 -4.60
C GLU A 84 -3.20 -6.57 -5.35
N LEU A 85 -3.36 -5.37 -4.76
CA LEU A 85 -4.05 -4.25 -5.39
C LEU A 85 -3.33 -3.76 -6.66
N ALA A 86 -2.00 -3.70 -6.61
CA ALA A 86 -1.17 -3.36 -7.77
C ALA A 86 -1.32 -4.40 -8.90
N ALA A 87 -1.32 -5.69 -8.55
CA ALA A 87 -1.50 -6.78 -9.52
C ALA A 87 -2.86 -6.68 -10.24
N GLN A 88 -3.93 -6.34 -9.51
CA GLN A 88 -5.27 -6.14 -10.09
C GLN A 88 -5.34 -4.93 -11.04
N HIS A 89 -4.61 -3.85 -10.75
CA HIS A 89 -4.53 -2.69 -11.66
C HIS A 89 -3.77 -3.00 -12.95
N GLY A 90 -2.72 -3.82 -12.90
CA GLY A 90 -1.97 -4.24 -14.09
C GLY A 90 -2.75 -5.17 -15.04
N GLU A 91 -3.74 -5.91 -14.54
CA GLU A 91 -4.58 -6.78 -15.39
C GLU A 91 -5.69 -6.03 -16.13
N GLY A 92 -6.14 -4.88 -15.63
CA GLY A 92 -7.16 -4.03 -16.26
C GLY A 92 -6.67 -3.26 -17.50
N GLU A 93 -5.35 -3.17 -17.70
CA GLU A 93 -4.74 -2.47 -18.85
C GLU A 93 -4.40 -3.39 -20.03
N ARG A 94 -4.76 -4.69 -20.00
CA ARG A 94 -4.62 -5.53 -21.20
C ARG A 94 -5.66 -5.12 -22.24
N PRO A 95 -5.26 -4.51 -23.38
CA PRO A 95 -6.22 -4.23 -24.44
C PRO A 95 -6.69 -5.57 -25.00
N LEU A 96 -8.02 -5.76 -25.04
CA LEU A 96 -8.64 -6.83 -25.81
C LEU A 96 -8.09 -6.74 -27.24
N ARG A 97 -7.27 -7.72 -27.62
CA ARG A 97 -6.87 -7.97 -29.00
C ARG A 97 -7.98 -8.66 -29.76
#